data_AF-A0A9P9Y0Z3-F1
#
_entry.id   AF-A0A9P9Y0Z3-F1
#
_cell.length_a   1.000
_cell.length_b   1.000
_cell.length_c   1.000
_cell.angle_alpha   90.00
_cell.angle_beta   90.00
_cell.angle_gamma   90.00
#
_symmetry.space_group_name_H-M   'P 1'
#
loop_
_entity.id
_entity.type
_entity.pdbx_description
1 polymer ?
#
loop_
_entity_poly.entity_id
_entity_poly.type
_entity_poly.pdbx_seq_one_letter_code
_entity_poly.pdbx_strand_id
1 'polypeptide(L)'
;MIATRINLRPLQKRSFSIISTLRNAGRAMEAHPFERLSSSKAKAPADWGRQIRRIAGQSAVFFPFYAVMMGWPLAIAWVSESRIGYLTRSLASFKADITAPHSSAVPESAVRPPGTLHLTLGVMTLKDEVLHQAVSTLRGLSLKAVLEEARAPTATEAAVVLGSPNPSLDQNLQVTLKGIQPLQPPAQCRVIYAPPVDPSGLLRRFGEMGAKAVEGSDGDMVYEVEAEVRFED
;
A
#
# COMPACT_ATOMS: atom_id res chain seq x y z
N MET A 1 -41.30 52.65 -17.81
CA MET A 1 -39.85 52.71 -18.15
C MET A 1 -39.16 53.60 -17.12
N ILE A 2 -38.16 53.10 -16.41
CA ILE A 2 -37.34 53.87 -15.46
C ILE A 2 -35.88 53.63 -15.83
N ALA A 3 -35.17 54.69 -16.20
CA ALA A 3 -33.77 54.62 -16.62
C ALA A 3 -32.85 55.11 -15.49
N THR A 4 -32.21 54.17 -14.80
CA THR A 4 -31.31 54.49 -13.67
C THR A 4 -29.88 54.62 -14.17
N ARG A 5 -29.34 55.85 -14.24
CA ARG A 5 -27.92 56.08 -14.59
C ARG A 5 -27.01 55.74 -13.41
N ILE A 6 -26.07 54.83 -13.61
CA ILE A 6 -25.03 54.49 -12.63
C ILE A 6 -23.79 55.36 -12.91
N ASN A 7 -23.44 56.25 -11.97
CA ASN A 7 -22.19 57.01 -12.03
C ASN A 7 -21.04 56.20 -11.41
N LEU A 8 -20.21 55.58 -12.25
CA LEU A 8 -18.98 54.92 -11.81
C LEU A 8 -17.90 55.97 -11.54
N ARG A 9 -17.63 56.26 -10.26
CA ARG A 9 -16.40 56.98 -9.87
C ARG A 9 -15.22 56.00 -9.92
N PRO A 10 -14.11 56.31 -10.62
CA PRO A 10 -12.94 55.45 -10.60
C PRO A 10 -12.35 55.39 -9.18
N LEU A 11 -12.13 54.18 -8.68
CA LEU A 11 -11.40 53.95 -7.42
C LEU A 11 -9.95 54.38 -7.60
N GLN A 12 -9.60 55.54 -7.03
CA GLN A 12 -8.25 56.08 -7.01
C GLN A 12 -7.34 55.14 -6.21
N LYS A 13 -6.62 54.25 -6.90
CA LYS A 13 -5.60 53.37 -6.29
C LYS A 13 -4.49 54.23 -5.68
N ARG A 14 -4.54 54.49 -4.37
CA ARG A 14 -3.44 55.13 -3.65
C ARG A 14 -2.22 54.22 -3.72
N SER A 15 -1.20 54.65 -4.45
CA SER A 15 0.09 53.98 -4.55
C SER A 15 0.79 54.06 -3.20
N PHE A 16 0.69 53.00 -2.38
CA PHE A 16 1.47 52.89 -1.14
C PHE A 16 2.94 52.68 -1.49
N SER A 17 3.66 53.78 -1.71
CA SER A 17 5.09 53.75 -2.04
C SER A 17 5.91 53.36 -0.83
N ILE A 18 6.25 52.06 -0.74
CA ILE A 18 7.13 51.50 0.29
C ILE A 18 8.45 52.27 0.37
N ILE A 19 8.98 52.75 -0.76
CA ILE A 19 10.18 53.58 -0.85
C ILE A 19 10.00 54.92 -0.10
N SER A 20 8.81 55.54 -0.18
CA SER A 20 8.52 56.77 0.58
C SER A 20 8.43 56.49 2.09
N THR A 21 7.82 55.37 2.48
CA THR A 21 7.74 54.93 3.89
C THR A 21 9.13 54.64 4.45
N LEU A 22 9.98 53.93 3.69
CA LEU A 22 11.34 53.59 4.08
C LEU A 22 12.22 54.84 4.21
N ARG A 23 12.07 55.82 3.29
CA ARG A 23 12.81 57.08 3.34
C ARG A 23 12.38 57.98 4.50
N ASN A 24 11.08 58.02 4.83
CA ASN A 24 10.60 58.71 6.03
C ASN A 24 11.02 57.98 7.32
N ALA A 25 11.06 56.65 7.33
CA ALA A 25 11.59 55.88 8.45
C ALA A 25 13.09 56.15 8.67
N GLY A 26 13.90 56.18 7.59
CA GLY A 26 15.32 56.56 7.67
C GLY A 26 15.52 57.95 8.27
N ARG A 27 14.76 58.95 7.81
CA ARG A 27 14.77 60.32 8.37
C ARG A 27 14.30 60.39 9.82
N ALA A 28 13.39 59.52 10.24
CA ALA A 28 12.99 59.41 11.65
C ALA A 28 14.06 58.74 12.53
N MET A 29 15.12 58.17 11.95
CA MET A 29 16.30 57.66 12.68
C MET A 29 17.53 58.57 12.55
N GLU A 30 17.46 59.67 11.78
CA GLU A 30 18.44 60.74 11.82
C GLU A 30 18.27 61.49 13.15
N ALA A 31 19.31 61.49 13.99
CA ALA A 31 19.26 62.13 15.31
C ALA A 31 19.09 63.65 15.17
N HIS A 32 17.87 64.15 15.41
CA HIS A 32 17.59 65.58 15.26
C HIS A 32 18.12 66.33 16.48
N PRO A 33 18.91 67.42 16.33
CA PRO A 33 19.71 68.02 17.42
C PRO A 33 18.94 68.50 18.67
N PHE A 34 17.62 68.58 18.60
CA PHE A 34 16.76 69.09 19.66
C PHE A 34 15.62 68.13 20.04
N GLU A 35 15.59 66.90 19.51
CA GLU A 35 14.60 65.92 19.97
C GLU A 35 15.01 65.37 21.34
N ARG A 36 14.37 65.90 22.38
CA ARG A 36 14.38 65.27 23.70
C ARG A 36 13.62 63.95 23.58
N LEU A 37 14.33 62.86 23.36
CA LEU A 37 13.81 61.50 23.51
C LEU A 37 12.95 61.46 24.77
N SER A 38 11.66 61.17 24.64
CA SER A 38 10.80 61.04 25.82
C SER A 38 11.31 59.86 26.65
N SER A 39 12.00 60.15 27.74
CA SER A 39 12.64 59.16 28.62
C SER A 39 11.64 58.22 29.33
N SER A 40 10.35 58.42 29.09
CA SER A 40 9.27 57.51 29.40
C SER A 40 8.49 57.12 28.15
N LYS A 41 9.08 56.23 27.34
CA LYS A 41 8.28 55.27 26.58
C LYS A 41 8.31 53.97 27.38
N ALA A 42 7.27 53.77 28.20
CA ALA A 42 7.16 52.58 29.03
C ALA A 42 7.39 51.32 28.17
N LYS A 43 8.25 50.41 28.66
CA LYS A 43 8.61 49.18 27.95
C LYS A 43 7.31 48.46 27.59
N ALA A 44 7.08 48.23 26.29
CA ALA A 44 5.79 47.70 25.83
C ALA A 44 5.46 46.42 26.62
N PRO A 45 4.26 46.35 27.25
CA PRO A 45 3.93 45.21 28.11
C PRO A 45 3.99 43.93 27.27
N ALA A 46 4.64 42.91 27.82
CA ALA A 46 4.91 41.69 27.07
C ALA A 46 3.59 40.94 26.80
N ASP A 47 3.09 41.06 25.56
CA ASP A 47 1.75 40.65 25.13
C ASP A 47 1.65 39.12 24.90
N TRP A 48 2.26 38.35 25.82
CA TRP A 48 2.44 36.89 25.75
C TRP A 48 1.11 36.16 25.54
N GLY A 49 0.03 36.58 26.21
CA GLY A 49 -1.28 35.96 26.07
C GLY A 49 -1.84 36.03 24.65
N ARG A 50 -1.59 37.13 23.91
CA ARG A 50 -1.96 37.26 22.50
C ARG A 50 -1.06 36.44 21.59
N GLN A 51 0.25 36.39 21.86
CA GLN A 51 1.19 35.57 21.10
C GLN A 51 0.85 34.08 21.25
N ILE A 52 0.69 33.59 22.47
CA ILE A 52 0.29 32.20 22.78
C ILE A 52 -1.05 31.86 22.09
N ARG A 53 -2.08 32.72 22.19
CA ARG A 53 -3.37 32.47 21.54
C ARG A 53 -3.27 32.44 20.01
N ARG A 54 -2.39 33.24 19.40
CA ARG A 54 -2.17 33.25 17.94
C ARG A 54 -1.36 32.02 17.48
N ILE A 55 -0.32 31.64 18.22
CA ILE A 55 0.47 30.43 17.98
C ILE A 55 -0.39 29.18 18.15
N ALA A 56 -1.20 29.09 19.21
CA ALA A 56 -2.12 27.98 19.44
C ALA A 56 -3.18 27.85 18.33
N GLY A 57 -3.70 28.98 17.83
CA GLY A 57 -4.62 29.00 16.69
C GLY A 57 -3.96 28.52 15.39
N GLN A 58 -2.68 28.85 15.17
CA GLN A 58 -1.93 28.35 14.02
C GLN A 58 -1.58 26.85 14.18
N SER A 59 -1.10 26.41 15.35
CA SER A 59 -0.76 25.00 15.58
C SER A 59 -1.99 24.09 15.46
N ALA A 60 -3.17 24.55 15.88
CA ALA A 60 -4.42 23.79 15.72
C ALA A 60 -4.78 23.49 14.25
N VAL A 61 -4.32 24.31 13.30
CA VAL A 61 -4.54 24.11 11.85
C VAL A 61 -3.39 23.36 11.20
N PHE A 62 -2.14 23.74 11.50
CA PHE A 62 -0.96 23.15 10.86
C PHE A 62 -0.58 21.78 11.42
N PHE A 63 -0.71 21.54 12.72
CA PHE A 63 -0.29 20.27 13.33
C PHE A 63 -1.06 19.06 12.79
N PRO A 64 -2.40 19.07 12.64
CA PRO A 64 -3.13 17.95 12.02
C PRO A 64 -2.71 17.72 10.56
N PHE A 65 -2.47 18.80 9.80
CA PHE A 65 -2.03 18.70 8.41
C PHE A 65 -0.66 18.03 8.28
N TYR A 66 0.33 18.47 9.08
CA TYR A 66 1.66 17.84 9.10
C TYR A 66 1.63 16.42 9.69
N ALA A 67 0.78 16.15 10.68
CA ALA A 67 0.61 14.81 11.26
C ALA A 67 0.04 13.82 10.22
N VAL A 68 -0.92 14.24 9.37
CA VAL A 68 -1.40 13.41 8.26
C VAL A 68 -0.31 13.28 7.18
N MET A 69 0.29 14.38 6.74
CA MET A 69 1.27 14.39 5.63
C MET A 69 2.59 13.65 5.95
N MET A 70 2.99 13.55 7.21
CA MET A 70 4.18 12.80 7.65
C MET A 70 3.83 11.45 8.29
N GLY A 71 2.62 11.29 8.83
CA GLY A 71 2.18 10.06 9.49
C GLY A 71 1.61 9.00 8.55
N TRP A 72 1.11 9.38 7.37
CA TRP A 72 0.53 8.41 6.42
C TRP A 72 1.49 7.30 5.95
N PRO A 73 2.81 7.49 5.75
CA PRO A 73 3.69 6.38 5.32
C PRO A 73 3.93 5.38 6.47
N LEU A 74 4.03 5.88 7.71
CA LEU A 74 4.13 5.04 8.91
C LEU A 74 2.83 4.29 9.18
N ALA A 75 1.67 4.91 8.93
CA ALA A 75 0.37 4.25 9.02
C ALA A 75 0.23 3.16 7.95
N ILE A 76 0.70 3.39 6.72
CA ILE A 76 0.74 2.38 5.66
C ILE A 76 1.65 1.20 6.05
N ALA A 77 2.87 1.48 6.50
CA ALA A 77 3.81 0.45 6.96
C ALA A 77 3.20 -0.40 8.10
N TRP A 78 2.62 0.24 9.12
CA TRP A 78 1.99 -0.45 10.25
C TRP A 78 0.81 -1.35 9.84
N VAL A 79 0.00 -0.91 8.86
CA VAL A 79 -1.09 -1.73 8.29
C VAL A 79 -0.56 -2.88 7.43
N SER A 80 0.51 -2.65 6.65
CA SER A 80 1.15 -3.66 5.80
C SER A 80 1.77 -4.82 6.59
N GLU A 81 2.52 -4.50 7.66
CA GLU A 81 3.25 -5.44 8.51
C GLU A 81 2.37 -6.54 9.13
N SER A 82 1.08 -6.21 9.33
CA SER A 82 0.13 -6.92 10.18
C SER A 82 -0.36 -8.29 9.67
N ARG A 83 0.13 -8.78 8.53
CA ARG A 83 -0.26 -10.09 7.96
C ARG A 83 0.94 -10.97 7.62
N ILE A 84 1.92 -10.41 6.92
CA ILE A 84 3.15 -11.11 6.52
C ILE A 84 4.01 -11.49 7.74
N GLY A 85 4.17 -10.57 8.70
CA GLY A 85 4.97 -10.82 9.91
C GLY A 85 4.41 -11.96 10.78
N TYR A 86 3.09 -12.17 10.77
CA TYR A 86 2.46 -13.26 11.53
C TYR A 86 2.76 -14.64 10.93
N LEU A 87 2.61 -14.79 9.60
CA LEU A 87 2.90 -16.05 8.91
C LEU A 87 4.41 -16.38 8.95
N THR A 88 5.27 -15.40 8.70
CA THR A 88 6.72 -15.59 8.76
C THR A 88 7.17 -16.01 10.17
N ARG A 89 6.63 -15.38 11.22
CA ARG A 89 6.94 -15.75 12.61
C ARG A 89 6.40 -17.12 13.00
N SER A 90 5.19 -17.50 12.58
CA SER A 90 4.64 -18.82 12.91
C SER A 90 5.39 -19.94 12.19
N LEU A 91 5.80 -19.73 10.93
CA LEU A 91 6.64 -20.67 10.18
C LEU A 91 8.07 -20.76 10.75
N ALA A 92 8.63 -19.65 11.23
CA ALA A 92 9.94 -19.66 11.90
C ALA A 92 9.90 -20.42 13.23
N SER A 93 8.84 -20.23 14.03
CA SER A 93 8.60 -21.02 15.25
C SER A 93 8.45 -22.51 14.91
N PHE A 94 7.61 -22.82 13.93
CA PHE A 94 7.40 -24.19 13.47
C PHE A 94 8.69 -24.85 12.95
N LYS A 95 9.54 -24.13 12.21
CA LYS A 95 10.87 -24.61 11.81
C LYS A 95 11.72 -24.98 13.02
N ALA A 96 11.78 -24.12 14.04
CA ALA A 96 12.53 -24.38 15.26
C ALA A 96 11.99 -25.63 15.98
N ASP A 97 10.67 -25.80 16.03
CA ASP A 97 10.03 -26.95 16.68
C ASP A 97 10.35 -28.28 15.96
N ILE A 98 10.34 -28.34 14.62
CA ILE A 98 10.62 -29.60 13.87
C ILE A 98 12.09 -29.94 13.68
N THR A 99 12.99 -28.98 13.91
CA THR A 99 14.44 -29.17 13.85
C THR A 99 15.08 -29.39 15.23
N ALA A 100 14.31 -29.23 16.31
CA ALA A 100 14.79 -29.46 17.68
C ALA A 100 15.19 -30.94 17.90
N PRO A 101 16.30 -31.23 18.63
CA PRO A 101 16.80 -32.61 18.82
C PRO A 101 15.83 -33.61 19.46
N HIS A 102 14.75 -33.13 20.07
CA HIS A 102 13.73 -33.93 20.75
C HIS A 102 12.41 -34.05 19.96
N SER A 103 12.36 -33.55 18.73
CA SER A 103 11.15 -33.41 17.92
C SER A 103 11.44 -33.70 16.45
N SER A 104 10.75 -34.70 15.89
CA SER A 104 10.69 -35.05 14.45
C SER A 104 11.98 -35.29 13.65
N ALA A 105 13.17 -34.96 14.17
CA ALA A 105 14.49 -35.19 13.58
C ALA A 105 14.65 -34.74 12.12
N VAL A 106 13.98 -33.65 11.71
CA VAL A 106 14.11 -33.12 10.35
C VAL A 106 15.42 -32.32 10.23
N PRO A 107 16.31 -32.61 9.27
CA PRO A 107 17.53 -31.82 9.06
C PRO A 107 17.19 -30.38 8.70
N GLU A 108 17.92 -29.40 9.23
CA GLU A 108 17.64 -27.99 8.97
C GLU A 108 17.69 -27.65 7.46
N SER A 109 18.60 -28.29 6.72
CA SER A 109 18.74 -28.15 5.26
C SER A 109 17.55 -28.70 4.45
N ALA A 110 16.68 -29.50 5.06
CA ALA A 110 15.46 -30.01 4.42
C ALA A 110 14.26 -29.05 4.58
N VAL A 111 14.36 -28.05 5.47
CA VAL A 111 13.30 -27.06 5.70
C VAL A 111 13.61 -25.78 4.94
N ARG A 112 12.74 -25.44 3.98
CA ARG A 112 12.86 -24.19 3.21
C ARG A 112 12.82 -22.95 4.13
N PRO A 113 13.64 -21.91 3.89
CA PRO A 113 13.52 -20.64 4.60
C PRO A 113 12.11 -20.04 4.44
N PRO A 114 11.53 -19.40 5.47
CA PRO A 114 10.14 -18.92 5.43
C PRO A 114 9.89 -17.86 4.34
N GLY A 115 10.91 -17.06 3.97
CA GLY A 115 10.85 -16.12 2.84
C GLY A 115 10.84 -16.78 1.45
N THR A 116 10.98 -18.10 1.35
CA THR A 116 10.91 -18.88 0.09
C THR A 116 9.63 -19.71 -0.02
N LEU A 117 8.61 -19.38 0.79
CA LEU A 117 7.29 -19.98 0.68
C LEU A 117 6.54 -19.38 -0.51
N HIS A 118 6.51 -20.11 -1.62
CA HIS A 118 5.67 -19.83 -2.78
C HIS A 118 4.51 -20.83 -2.89
N LEU A 119 3.50 -20.45 -3.68
CA LEU A 119 2.47 -21.37 -4.17
C LEU A 119 2.64 -21.51 -5.68
N THR A 120 3.08 -22.69 -6.12
CA THR A 120 3.20 -23.05 -7.53
C THR A 120 1.82 -23.09 -8.18
N LEU A 121 1.62 -22.31 -9.26
CA LEU A 121 0.36 -22.29 -10.01
C LEU A 121 0.38 -23.23 -11.24
N GLY A 122 1.51 -23.89 -11.54
CA GLY A 122 1.64 -25.00 -12.52
C GLY A 122 3.11 -25.49 -12.71
N VAL A 123 3.48 -26.24 -13.77
CA VAL A 123 4.88 -26.66 -14.17
C VAL A 123 5.17 -26.47 -15.71
N MET A 124 6.11 -25.59 -16.18
CA MET A 124 6.38 -25.28 -17.62
C MET A 124 7.75 -25.68 -18.14
N THR A 125 7.77 -26.12 -19.40
CA THR A 125 9.00 -26.38 -20.15
C THR A 125 9.22 -25.26 -21.17
N LEU A 126 10.27 -24.46 -20.97
CA LEU A 126 10.69 -23.42 -21.92
C LEU A 126 11.92 -23.90 -22.71
N LYS A 127 11.87 -23.76 -24.03
CA LYS A 127 13.06 -23.78 -24.89
C LYS A 127 13.59 -22.35 -25.00
N ASP A 128 14.90 -22.17 -25.21
CA ASP A 128 15.53 -20.84 -25.31
C ASP A 128 14.86 -19.94 -26.37
N GLU A 129 14.41 -20.55 -27.46
CA GLU A 129 13.68 -19.91 -28.58
C GLU A 129 12.35 -19.25 -28.15
N VAL A 130 11.63 -19.85 -27.19
CA VAL A 130 10.32 -19.37 -26.71
C VAL A 130 10.40 -18.61 -25.38
N LEU A 131 11.55 -18.61 -24.71
CA LEU A 131 11.76 -17.93 -23.42
C LEU A 131 11.40 -16.42 -23.50
N HIS A 132 11.86 -15.73 -24.54
CA HIS A 132 11.55 -14.31 -24.74
C HIS A 132 10.05 -14.04 -24.95
N GLN A 133 9.35 -14.96 -25.62
CA GLN A 133 7.92 -14.87 -25.85
C GLN A 133 7.14 -15.10 -24.54
N ALA A 134 7.47 -16.16 -23.79
CA ALA A 134 6.88 -16.44 -22.48
C ALA A 134 7.09 -15.28 -21.50
N VAL A 135 8.30 -14.69 -21.43
CA VAL A 135 8.56 -13.50 -20.61
C VAL A 135 7.74 -12.29 -21.06
N SER A 136 7.52 -12.12 -22.37
CA SER A 136 6.65 -11.06 -22.89
C SER A 136 5.19 -11.27 -22.49
N THR A 137 4.67 -12.49 -22.62
CA THR A 137 3.30 -12.85 -22.22
C THR A 137 3.09 -12.67 -20.71
N LEU A 138 4.00 -13.18 -19.88
CA LEU A 138 3.92 -13.05 -18.42
C LEU A 138 4.01 -11.60 -17.94
N ARG A 139 4.79 -10.74 -18.61
CA ARG A 139 4.83 -9.29 -18.33
C ARG A 139 3.57 -8.54 -18.78
N GLY A 140 2.88 -9.03 -19.82
CA GLY A 140 1.59 -8.49 -20.26
C GLY A 140 0.39 -9.01 -19.46
N LEU A 141 0.56 -10.09 -18.69
CA LEU A 141 -0.51 -10.76 -17.98
C LEU A 141 -0.99 -9.94 -16.77
N SER A 142 -2.19 -9.38 -16.86
CA SER A 142 -2.86 -8.74 -15.73
C SER A 142 -3.47 -9.80 -14.80
N LEU A 143 -2.75 -10.16 -13.73
CA LEU A 143 -3.25 -11.08 -12.68
C LEU A 143 -4.60 -10.63 -12.12
N LYS A 144 -4.87 -9.32 -12.04
CA LYS A 144 -6.17 -8.78 -11.61
C LYS A 144 -7.28 -9.11 -12.61
N ALA A 145 -7.03 -9.00 -13.92
CA ALA A 145 -8.02 -9.34 -14.93
C ALA A 145 -8.32 -10.85 -14.92
N VAL A 146 -7.29 -11.69 -14.82
CA VAL A 146 -7.44 -13.15 -14.70
C VAL A 146 -8.20 -13.53 -13.43
N LEU A 147 -8.00 -12.83 -12.31
CA LEU A 147 -8.73 -13.11 -11.07
C LEU A 147 -10.22 -12.69 -11.14
N GLU A 148 -10.53 -11.55 -11.77
CA GLU A 148 -11.94 -11.14 -11.98
C GLU A 148 -12.65 -12.06 -12.98
N GLU A 149 -11.97 -12.53 -14.03
CA GLU A 149 -12.52 -13.55 -14.93
C GLU A 149 -12.71 -14.90 -14.20
N ALA A 150 -11.82 -15.27 -13.26
CA ALA A 150 -11.93 -16.52 -12.48
C ALA A 150 -13.10 -16.50 -11.47
N ARG A 151 -13.59 -15.28 -11.19
CA ARG A 151 -14.74 -14.98 -10.34
C ARG A 151 -16.05 -14.92 -11.11
N ALA A 152 -16.01 -14.81 -12.45
CA ALA A 152 -17.21 -14.83 -13.26
C ALA A 152 -17.93 -16.17 -13.05
N PRO A 153 -19.24 -16.17 -12.68
CA PRO A 153 -19.93 -17.40 -12.35
C PRO A 153 -20.04 -18.30 -13.59
N THR A 154 -19.45 -19.50 -13.51
CA THR A 154 -19.63 -20.53 -14.52
C THR A 154 -21.13 -20.81 -14.67
N ALA A 155 -21.63 -21.05 -15.89
CA ALA A 155 -23.06 -21.19 -16.17
C ALA A 155 -23.80 -22.24 -15.30
N THR A 156 -23.09 -23.20 -14.72
CA THR A 156 -23.58 -24.21 -13.78
C THR A 156 -23.85 -23.67 -12.37
N GLU A 157 -23.10 -22.67 -11.89
CA GLU A 157 -23.20 -22.13 -10.52
C GLU A 157 -24.36 -21.14 -10.37
N ALA A 158 -24.74 -20.45 -11.46
CA ALA A 158 -25.86 -19.49 -11.48
C ALA A 158 -27.20 -20.09 -11.05
N ALA A 159 -27.40 -21.42 -11.17
CA ALA A 159 -28.62 -22.11 -10.76
C ALA A 159 -28.78 -22.24 -9.22
N VAL A 160 -27.69 -22.12 -8.44
CA VAL A 160 -27.69 -22.35 -6.98
C VAL A 160 -27.88 -21.04 -6.18
N VAL A 161 -27.68 -19.87 -6.81
CA VAL A 161 -27.63 -18.55 -6.16
C VAL A 161 -28.98 -18.08 -5.59
N LEU A 162 -30.10 -18.71 -5.94
CA LEU A 162 -31.45 -18.34 -5.46
C LEU A 162 -31.73 -18.66 -3.97
N GLY A 163 -30.73 -19.11 -3.18
CA GLY A 163 -30.95 -19.70 -1.86
C GLY A 163 -30.12 -19.17 -0.68
N SER A 164 -29.34 -18.09 -0.79
CA SER A 164 -28.58 -17.56 0.37
C SER A 164 -28.50 -16.02 0.40
N PRO A 165 -28.90 -15.37 1.52
CA PRO A 165 -29.16 -13.92 1.55
C PRO A 165 -27.94 -13.05 1.88
N ASN A 166 -26.71 -13.53 1.65
CA ASN A 166 -25.52 -12.77 2.01
C ASN A 166 -24.33 -13.02 1.05
N PRO A 167 -24.29 -12.34 -0.11
CA PRO A 167 -23.09 -12.28 -0.95
C PRO A 167 -22.09 -11.29 -0.35
N SER A 168 -21.60 -11.58 0.86
CA SER A 168 -20.42 -10.90 1.41
C SER A 168 -19.20 -11.39 0.63
N LEU A 169 -19.02 -10.77 -0.55
CA LEU A 169 -17.90 -10.95 -1.44
C LEU A 169 -16.62 -10.55 -0.70
N ASP A 170 -15.96 -11.51 -0.05
CA ASP A 170 -14.54 -11.37 0.25
C ASP A 170 -13.85 -11.17 -1.10
N GLN A 171 -13.39 -9.94 -1.35
CA GLN A 171 -12.87 -9.56 -2.66
C GLN A 171 -11.47 -10.11 -2.92
N ASN A 172 -10.87 -10.74 -1.91
CA ASN A 172 -9.50 -11.20 -1.91
C ASN A 172 -9.42 -12.73 -1.97
N LEU A 173 -8.42 -13.25 -2.69
CA LEU A 173 -8.17 -14.69 -2.78
C LEU A 173 -7.68 -15.22 -1.43
N GLN A 174 -8.57 -15.85 -0.65
CA GLN A 174 -8.22 -16.43 0.65
C GLN A 174 -7.89 -17.92 0.52
N VAL A 175 -6.65 -18.29 0.83
CA VAL A 175 -6.17 -19.67 0.85
C VAL A 175 -5.73 -20.01 2.28
N THR A 176 -6.24 -21.13 2.82
CA THR A 176 -5.86 -21.59 4.17
C THR A 176 -4.92 -22.79 4.07
N LEU A 177 -3.68 -22.67 4.52
CA LEU A 177 -2.78 -23.82 4.64
C LEU A 177 -3.16 -24.63 5.89
N LYS A 178 -3.52 -25.91 5.73
CA LYS A 178 -3.97 -26.74 6.87
C LYS A 178 -3.15 -28.02 7.02
N GLY A 179 -2.38 -28.07 8.10
CA GLY A 179 -1.61 -29.26 8.46
C GLY A 179 -0.50 -29.55 7.46
N ILE A 180 -0.06 -30.79 7.44
CA ILE A 180 1.14 -31.23 6.73
C ILE A 180 0.85 -32.60 6.12
N GLN A 181 1.14 -32.75 4.83
CA GLN A 181 0.86 -33.96 4.06
C GLN A 181 2.11 -34.43 3.31
N PRO A 182 2.42 -35.74 3.32
CA PRO A 182 3.44 -36.31 2.44
C PRO A 182 2.91 -36.37 1.00
N LEU A 183 3.72 -35.96 0.02
CA LEU A 183 3.35 -35.99 -1.40
C LEU A 183 3.31 -37.43 -1.97
N GLN A 184 3.98 -38.36 -1.29
CA GLN A 184 4.14 -39.76 -1.67
C GLN A 184 3.76 -40.66 -0.48
N PRO A 185 3.52 -41.97 -0.68
CA PRO A 185 3.28 -42.90 0.43
C PRO A 185 4.40 -42.82 1.50
N PRO A 186 4.09 -42.96 2.80
CA PRO A 186 5.04 -42.67 3.88
C PRO A 186 6.41 -43.37 3.77
N ALA A 187 6.44 -44.59 3.21
CA ALA A 187 7.66 -45.37 3.03
C ALA A 187 8.64 -44.82 1.97
N GLN A 188 8.21 -43.88 1.12
CA GLN A 188 9.01 -43.29 0.04
C GLN A 188 9.03 -41.76 0.06
N CYS A 189 8.36 -41.13 1.03
CA CYS A 189 8.15 -39.69 1.05
C CYS A 189 9.47 -38.89 1.15
N ARG A 190 9.73 -38.08 0.12
CA ARG A 190 10.82 -37.10 0.09
C ARG A 190 10.35 -35.65 0.20
N VAL A 191 9.09 -35.38 -0.14
CA VAL A 191 8.51 -34.03 -0.18
C VAL A 191 7.28 -33.98 0.71
N ILE A 192 7.31 -33.03 1.63
CA ILE A 192 6.27 -32.75 2.60
C ILE A 192 5.79 -31.33 2.34
N TYR A 193 4.48 -31.12 2.27
CA TYR A 193 3.88 -29.82 1.96
C TYR A 193 2.65 -29.54 2.84
N ALA A 194 2.28 -28.27 2.97
CA ALA A 194 1.02 -27.87 3.58
C ALA A 194 -0.04 -27.74 2.48
N PRO A 195 -1.10 -28.57 2.45
CA PRO A 195 -2.10 -28.50 1.39
C PRO A 195 -2.91 -27.19 1.47
N PRO A 196 -3.09 -26.46 0.36
CA PRO A 196 -3.96 -25.30 0.30
C PRO A 196 -5.43 -25.73 0.35
N VAL A 197 -6.17 -25.21 1.32
CA VAL A 197 -7.62 -25.36 1.43
C VAL A 197 -8.25 -24.08 0.87
N ASP A 198 -8.94 -24.23 -0.27
CA ASP A 198 -9.73 -23.20 -0.92
C ASP A 198 -11.20 -23.68 -1.03
N PRO A 199 -12.11 -23.21 -0.15
CA PRO A 199 -13.53 -23.55 -0.21
C PRO A 199 -14.26 -23.03 -1.46
N SER A 200 -13.69 -22.02 -2.13
CA SER A 200 -14.31 -21.34 -3.28
C SER A 200 -13.93 -21.95 -4.63
N GLY A 201 -12.81 -22.70 -4.68
CA GLY A 201 -12.21 -23.19 -5.92
C GLY A 201 -11.62 -22.10 -6.83
N LEU A 202 -11.61 -20.84 -6.38
CA LEU A 202 -11.11 -19.67 -7.13
C LEU A 202 -9.61 -19.79 -7.44
N LEU A 203 -8.80 -20.31 -6.52
CA LEU A 203 -7.36 -20.52 -6.72
C LEU A 203 -7.10 -21.45 -7.92
N ARG A 204 -7.89 -22.52 -8.02
CA ARG A 204 -7.77 -23.50 -9.11
C ARG A 204 -8.21 -22.88 -10.44
N ARG A 205 -9.36 -22.21 -10.49
CA ARG A 205 -9.83 -21.48 -11.69
C ARG A 205 -8.81 -20.43 -12.14
N PHE A 206 -8.22 -19.70 -11.20
CA PHE A 206 -7.19 -18.71 -11.48
C PHE A 206 -5.93 -19.32 -12.11
N GLY A 207 -5.44 -20.46 -11.58
CA GLY A 207 -4.33 -21.21 -12.18
C GLY A 207 -4.66 -21.76 -13.59
N GLU A 208 -5.81 -22.40 -13.74
CA GLU A 208 -6.29 -22.95 -15.02
C GLU A 208 -6.37 -21.87 -16.12
N MET A 209 -6.86 -20.67 -15.80
CA MET A 209 -6.93 -19.57 -16.77
C MET A 209 -5.59 -18.83 -16.97
N GLY A 210 -4.76 -18.75 -15.94
CA GLY A 210 -3.38 -18.26 -16.07
C GLY A 210 -2.59 -19.12 -17.06
N ALA A 211 -2.74 -20.44 -16.99
CA ALA A 211 -2.17 -21.38 -17.96
C ALA A 211 -2.75 -21.14 -19.38
N LYS A 212 -4.08 -21.06 -19.52
CA LYS A 212 -4.75 -20.78 -20.81
C LYS A 212 -4.29 -19.47 -21.47
N ALA A 213 -4.00 -18.44 -20.68
CA ALA A 213 -3.50 -17.16 -21.19
C ALA A 213 -2.05 -17.23 -21.72
N VAL A 214 -1.28 -18.24 -21.30
CA VAL A 214 0.07 -18.54 -21.79
C VAL A 214 0.04 -19.52 -22.97
N GLU A 215 -0.95 -20.41 -23.01
CA GLU A 215 -1.13 -21.48 -24.02
C GLU A 215 -1.42 -21.00 -25.46
N GLY A 216 -1.71 -19.71 -25.65
CA GLY A 216 -2.07 -19.12 -26.95
C GLY A 216 -0.96 -19.03 -28.01
N SER A 217 0.03 -19.93 -28.03
CA SER A 217 1.10 -19.95 -29.04
C SER A 217 1.45 -21.30 -29.67
N ASP A 218 1.40 -22.43 -28.96
CA ASP A 218 1.45 -23.77 -29.58
C ASP A 218 0.97 -24.85 -28.62
N GLY A 219 0.22 -25.83 -29.12
CA GLY A 219 -0.68 -26.67 -28.32
C GLY A 219 -0.05 -27.91 -27.67
N ASP A 220 1.19 -27.85 -27.18
CA ASP A 220 1.87 -29.01 -26.58
C ASP A 220 2.88 -28.61 -25.47
N MET A 221 2.40 -27.96 -24.42
CA MET A 221 3.19 -27.70 -23.20
C MET A 221 2.34 -27.86 -21.93
N VAL A 222 2.90 -28.52 -20.94
CA VAL A 222 2.46 -28.40 -19.53
C VAL A 222 2.95 -27.02 -19.03
N TYR A 223 2.22 -26.31 -18.17
CA TYR A 223 2.50 -24.90 -17.81
C TYR A 223 2.70 -24.62 -16.32
N GLU A 224 3.71 -23.79 -15.95
CA GLU A 224 3.97 -23.15 -14.65
C GLU A 224 3.68 -21.70 -14.72
N VAL A 225 3.33 -21.18 -13.55
CA VAL A 225 3.73 -19.85 -13.17
C VAL A 225 4.12 -19.95 -11.69
N GLU A 226 5.40 -19.72 -11.38
CA GLU A 226 5.86 -19.59 -10.00
C GLU A 226 5.43 -18.21 -9.50
N ALA A 227 4.50 -18.17 -8.54
CA ALA A 227 4.09 -16.93 -7.91
C ALA A 227 5.00 -16.64 -6.71
N GLU A 228 6.09 -15.90 -6.97
CA GLU A 228 6.97 -15.38 -5.92
C GLU A 228 6.24 -14.30 -5.12
N VAL A 229 6.05 -14.53 -3.81
CA VAL A 229 5.65 -13.46 -2.89
C VAL A 229 6.89 -12.61 -2.62
N ARG A 230 7.09 -11.55 -3.41
CA ARG A 230 8.17 -10.60 -3.15
C ARG A 230 7.94 -9.89 -1.81
N PHE A 231 8.89 -10.09 -0.92
CA PHE A 231 9.08 -9.26 0.25
C PHE A 231 10.00 -8.11 -0.16
N GLU A 232 9.48 -6.88 -0.20
CA GLU A 232 10.30 -5.67 -0.27
C GLU A 232 10.68 -5.29 1.17
N ASP A 233 11.98 -5.06 1.42
CA ASP A 233 12.55 -4.64 2.71
C ASP A 233 12.24 -3.17 3.06
#